data_AF-H2YDC0-F1
#
_entry.id   AF-H2YDC0-F1
#
_cell.length_a   1.000
_cell.length_b   1.000
_cell.length_c   1.000
_cell.angle_alpha   90.00
_cell.angle_beta   90.00
_cell.angle_gamma   90.00
#
_symmetry.space_group_name_H-M   'P 1'
#
loop_
_entity.id
_entity.type
_entity.pdbx_description
1 polymer ?
#
loop_
_entity_poly.entity_id
_entity_poly.type
_entity_poly.pdbx_seq_one_letter_code
_entity_poly.pdbx_strand_id
1 'polypeptide(L)'
;ACTSNPCENGGTCTVNGTSYTCQCASGYYGYNCLSDPCTAGPCVNGGTCQVQLPSHQCTCPVGFSGKNCELGIVYACGSNPCNNGGICQVVGTTFQCICSTGYTGFTCFQTSIDVCSSSPCSNGATCLADGTSYTCACKSGSTGPLCKTLVDSCSVKPCKNGGTCKTVGTDYTCKCKTGYYGTNCENDPCTVKPCLNDGKCKVSGSSYTCTCMDGYYGTTCQHDPCTIAPCQNNGVCFVSGAHYYCQCQQGFHGTNCTQDMCSLKPCLNNGTCSLEGSGYKCTCPGDYTGLLCQSDMCSLKPCLNNGTCSLEGSGYKCTCPGDYTGLLCQSDPCTSQPCVHGVCVVAAHQYFCHCNDGYYGVNCTTGAWKCSPNPCYNGGVCSVQATGRVLCKCQ
;
A
#
# COMPACT_ATOMS: atom_id res chain seq x y z
N ALA A 1 48.66 85.38 -89.63
CA ALA A 1 48.31 84.22 -88.78
C ALA A 1 48.76 82.90 -89.40
N CYS A 2 48.36 82.54 -90.63
CA CYS A 2 48.82 81.29 -91.28
C CYS A 2 50.23 81.33 -91.90
N THR A 3 50.92 82.48 -91.89
CA THR A 3 52.28 82.64 -92.43
C THR A 3 53.36 81.87 -91.67
N SER A 4 53.08 81.40 -90.45
CA SER A 4 53.98 80.58 -89.62
C SER A 4 53.66 79.08 -89.67
N ASN A 5 52.82 78.61 -90.61
CA ASN A 5 52.36 77.21 -90.75
C ASN A 5 52.02 76.51 -89.41
N PRO A 6 51.07 77.05 -88.62
CA PRO A 6 50.78 76.49 -87.30
C PRO A 6 49.98 75.17 -87.30
N CYS A 7 49.47 74.74 -88.46
CA CYS A 7 48.72 73.49 -88.60
C CYS A 7 49.67 72.38 -89.03
N GLU A 8 49.95 71.45 -88.13
CA GLU A 8 50.86 70.33 -88.38
C GLU A 8 50.13 69.15 -89.06
N ASN A 9 50.89 68.13 -89.47
CA ASN A 9 50.38 66.86 -90.00
C ASN A 9 49.40 67.01 -91.18
N GLY A 10 49.70 67.95 -92.09
CA GLY A 10 48.90 68.18 -93.29
C GLY A 10 47.57 68.89 -93.03
N GLY A 11 47.40 69.53 -91.87
CA GLY A 11 46.24 70.37 -91.59
C GLY A 11 46.23 71.64 -92.45
N THR A 12 45.04 72.02 -92.93
CA THR A 12 44.87 73.22 -93.75
C THR A 12 44.60 74.43 -92.85
N CYS A 13 45.45 75.45 -92.94
CA CYS A 13 45.32 76.68 -92.14
C CYS A 13 44.41 77.71 -92.85
N THR A 14 43.39 78.20 -92.15
CA THR A 14 42.54 79.30 -92.61
C THR A 14 42.66 80.50 -91.67
N VAL A 15 42.85 81.71 -92.24
CA VAL A 15 42.95 82.96 -91.46
C VAL A 15 41.56 83.53 -91.22
N ASN A 16 41.21 83.78 -89.96
CA ASN A 16 39.98 84.47 -89.56
C ASN A 16 40.36 85.77 -88.84
N GLY A 17 40.49 86.86 -89.60
CA GLY A 17 40.95 88.15 -89.07
C GLY A 17 42.41 88.10 -88.61
N THR A 18 42.68 88.33 -87.32
CA THR A 18 44.03 88.23 -86.72
C THR A 18 44.38 86.82 -86.20
N SER A 19 43.41 85.90 -86.12
CA SER A 19 43.62 84.51 -85.67
C SER A 19 43.65 83.52 -86.85
N TYR A 20 43.95 82.26 -86.54
CA TYR A 20 43.86 81.16 -87.50
C TYR A 20 43.08 79.98 -86.91
N THR A 21 42.56 79.14 -87.79
CA THR A 21 41.93 77.85 -87.48
C THR A 21 42.53 76.76 -88.36
N CYS A 22 42.82 75.60 -87.76
CA CYS A 22 43.34 74.44 -88.48
C CYS A 22 42.24 73.44 -88.78
N GLN A 23 42.10 73.08 -90.05
CA GLN A 23 41.26 71.96 -90.47
C GLN A 23 42.15 70.73 -90.65
N CYS A 24 42.08 69.80 -89.70
CA CYS A 24 42.98 68.66 -89.64
C CYS A 24 42.66 67.59 -90.70
N ALA A 25 43.71 66.96 -91.24
CA ALA A 25 43.59 65.78 -92.08
C ALA A 25 43.07 64.56 -91.27
N SER A 26 42.43 63.61 -91.93
CA SER A 26 41.84 62.42 -91.30
C SER A 26 42.84 61.68 -90.40
N GLY A 27 42.47 61.48 -89.12
CA GLY A 27 43.29 60.80 -88.12
C GLY A 27 43.92 61.72 -87.07
N TYR A 28 43.98 63.03 -87.31
CA TYR A 28 44.49 64.01 -86.36
C TYR A 28 43.38 64.94 -85.86
N TYR A 29 43.45 65.33 -84.59
CA TYR A 29 42.54 66.33 -84.02
C TYR A 29 43.27 67.22 -83.00
N GLY A 30 42.55 68.22 -82.48
CA GLY A 30 43.10 69.26 -81.60
C GLY A 30 43.44 70.54 -82.35
N TYR A 31 43.74 71.61 -81.60
CA TYR A 31 43.82 72.98 -82.12
C TYR A 31 44.87 73.16 -83.23
N ASN A 32 46.00 72.45 -83.13
CA ASN A 32 47.09 72.46 -84.13
C ASN A 32 47.22 71.11 -84.88
N CYS A 33 46.23 70.22 -84.80
CA CYS A 33 46.24 68.89 -85.46
C CYS A 33 47.35 67.92 -85.00
N LEU A 34 47.55 67.81 -83.68
CA LEU A 34 48.63 67.03 -83.06
C LEU A 34 48.20 65.77 -82.29
N SER A 35 46.91 65.54 -82.01
CA SER A 35 46.46 64.45 -81.14
C SER A 35 45.83 63.27 -81.91
N ASP A 36 46.19 62.02 -81.53
CA ASP A 36 45.57 60.73 -81.93
C ASP A 36 45.24 59.91 -80.64
N PRO A 37 43.99 59.42 -80.43
CA PRO A 37 43.58 58.79 -79.17
C PRO A 37 44.05 57.34 -79.01
N CYS A 38 44.50 56.66 -80.07
CA CYS A 38 45.01 55.28 -80.00
C CYS A 38 46.50 55.20 -79.66
N THR A 39 47.24 56.32 -79.73
CA THR A 39 48.69 56.37 -79.46
C THR A 39 49.08 55.93 -78.04
N ALA A 40 48.16 56.08 -77.07
CA ALA A 40 48.39 55.69 -75.68
C ALA A 40 48.12 54.19 -75.39
N GLY A 41 47.71 53.41 -76.38
CA GLY A 41 47.41 51.98 -76.22
C GLY A 41 46.28 51.66 -75.22
N PRO A 42 45.08 52.25 -75.34
CA PRO A 42 44.03 52.11 -74.33
C PRO A 42 43.36 50.73 -74.27
N CYS A 43 43.52 49.89 -75.29
CA CYS A 43 42.94 48.54 -75.33
C CYS A 43 43.92 47.54 -74.71
N VAL A 44 43.54 46.94 -73.58
CA VAL A 44 44.38 45.98 -72.84
C VAL A 44 44.11 44.54 -73.31
N ASN A 45 44.87 43.57 -72.79
CA ASN A 45 44.69 42.14 -73.05
C ASN A 45 44.68 41.75 -74.56
N GLY A 46 45.49 42.43 -75.37
CA GLY A 46 45.60 42.17 -76.81
C GLY A 46 44.43 42.72 -77.65
N GLY A 47 43.63 43.64 -77.09
CA GLY A 47 42.59 44.34 -77.85
C GLY A 47 43.15 45.24 -78.94
N THR A 48 42.43 45.35 -80.06
CA THR A 48 42.82 46.21 -81.20
C THR A 48 42.11 47.55 -81.12
N CYS A 49 42.86 48.67 -81.14
CA CYS A 49 42.32 50.04 -81.07
C CYS A 49 41.98 50.58 -82.46
N GLN A 50 40.79 51.17 -82.60
CA GLN A 50 40.39 51.95 -83.78
C GLN A 50 39.94 53.35 -83.36
N VAL A 51 40.39 54.37 -84.10
CA VAL A 51 40.01 55.78 -83.85
C VAL A 51 38.57 55.98 -84.30
N GLN A 52 37.69 56.36 -83.36
CA GLN A 52 36.29 56.67 -83.65
C GLN A 52 35.88 57.92 -82.88
N LEU A 53 35.85 59.06 -83.58
CA LEU A 53 35.61 60.37 -82.96
C LEU A 53 34.29 60.40 -82.17
N PRO A 54 34.26 61.09 -81.01
CA PRO A 54 35.34 61.89 -80.40
C PRO A 54 36.33 61.07 -79.53
N SER A 55 36.36 59.73 -79.62
CA SER A 55 37.18 58.85 -78.75
C SER A 55 37.82 57.70 -79.55
N HIS A 56 37.92 56.51 -78.94
CA HIS A 56 38.48 55.27 -79.48
C HIS A 56 37.49 54.12 -79.25
N GLN A 57 37.55 53.10 -80.10
CA GLN A 57 36.82 51.84 -79.94
C GLN A 57 37.81 50.67 -79.86
N CYS A 58 37.68 49.83 -78.83
CA CYS A 58 38.47 48.61 -78.70
C CYS A 58 37.70 47.40 -79.24
N THR A 59 38.36 46.59 -80.07
CA THR A 59 37.87 45.27 -80.45
C THR A 59 38.54 44.22 -79.57
N CYS A 60 37.75 43.49 -78.77
CA CYS A 60 38.27 42.56 -77.77
C CYS A 60 38.43 41.13 -78.32
N PRO A 61 39.52 40.42 -77.95
CA PRO A 61 39.69 38.99 -78.27
C PRO A 61 38.65 38.11 -77.58
N VAL A 62 38.43 36.91 -78.13
CA VAL A 62 37.53 35.90 -77.55
C VAL A 62 37.92 35.61 -76.10
N GLY A 63 36.95 35.72 -75.19
CA GLY A 63 37.14 35.52 -73.75
C GLY A 63 37.25 36.82 -72.93
N PHE A 64 37.35 37.99 -73.58
CA PHE A 64 37.43 39.29 -72.92
C PHE A 64 36.28 40.23 -73.36
N SER A 65 35.91 41.16 -72.47
CA SER A 65 34.84 42.15 -72.65
C SER A 65 35.16 43.43 -71.85
N GLY A 66 34.33 44.45 -71.95
CA GLY A 66 34.58 45.78 -71.35
C GLY A 66 35.02 46.82 -72.38
N LYS A 67 35.00 48.10 -72.00
CA LYS A 67 35.27 49.21 -72.94
C LYS A 67 36.71 49.17 -73.46
N ASN A 68 37.64 48.68 -72.64
CA ASN A 68 39.05 48.55 -72.94
C ASN A 68 39.53 47.08 -72.92
N CYS A 69 38.61 46.11 -72.96
CA CYS A 69 38.87 44.67 -72.90
C CYS A 69 39.43 44.15 -71.56
N GLU A 70 39.03 44.78 -70.46
CA GLU A 70 39.52 44.53 -69.10
C GLU A 70 38.84 43.35 -68.36
N LEU A 71 37.67 42.89 -68.81
CA LEU A 71 36.84 41.88 -68.11
C LEU A 71 36.91 40.50 -68.78
N GLY A 72 37.33 39.46 -68.06
CA GLY A 72 37.27 38.07 -68.55
C GLY A 72 35.87 37.43 -68.38
N ILE A 73 35.40 36.67 -69.36
CA ILE A 73 34.09 35.96 -69.32
C ILE A 73 34.27 34.55 -68.73
N VAL A 74 33.49 34.20 -67.69
CA VAL A 74 33.45 32.86 -67.06
C VAL A 74 32.43 31.97 -67.77
N TYR A 75 32.83 30.77 -68.22
CA TYR A 75 31.91 29.79 -68.83
C TYR A 75 31.05 29.11 -67.76
N ALA A 76 29.72 29.26 -67.84
CA ALA A 76 28.75 28.88 -66.79
C ALA A 76 28.73 27.38 -66.39
N CYS A 77 29.15 26.44 -67.25
CA CYS A 77 29.29 25.02 -66.91
C CYS A 77 30.75 24.56 -66.74
N GLY A 78 31.75 25.45 -66.86
CA GLY A 78 33.17 25.08 -66.80
C GLY A 78 33.63 24.50 -65.45
N SER A 79 32.90 24.82 -64.37
CA SER A 79 33.17 24.36 -63.01
C SER A 79 32.30 23.16 -62.57
N ASN A 80 31.50 22.58 -63.46
CA ASN A 80 30.54 21.50 -63.15
C ASN A 80 29.70 21.75 -61.88
N PRO A 81 28.83 22.78 -61.88
CA PRO A 81 28.04 23.18 -60.70
C PRO A 81 26.94 22.18 -60.30
N CYS A 82 26.66 21.16 -61.10
CA CYS A 82 25.60 20.16 -60.87
C CYS A 82 26.14 18.96 -60.09
N ASN A 83 25.48 18.63 -58.98
CA ASN A 83 25.87 17.54 -58.08
C ASN A 83 25.13 16.24 -58.43
N ASN A 84 25.55 15.13 -57.82
CA ASN A 84 24.86 13.83 -57.86
C ASN A 84 24.55 13.30 -59.28
N GLY A 85 25.46 13.56 -60.22
CA GLY A 85 25.30 13.15 -61.61
C GLY A 85 24.29 13.97 -62.41
N GLY A 86 23.90 15.16 -61.94
CA GLY A 86 23.07 16.09 -62.70
C GLY A 86 23.79 16.62 -63.95
N ILE A 87 23.04 16.81 -65.03
CA ILE A 87 23.58 17.28 -66.32
C ILE A 87 23.55 18.82 -66.35
N CYS A 88 24.71 19.46 -66.56
CA CYS A 88 24.80 20.91 -66.70
C CYS A 88 24.49 21.35 -68.13
N GLN A 89 23.51 22.23 -68.28
CA GLN A 89 23.15 22.86 -69.56
C GLN A 89 23.37 24.36 -69.48
N VAL A 90 24.11 24.92 -70.45
CA VAL A 90 24.28 26.39 -70.57
C VAL A 90 22.99 26.98 -71.12
N VAL A 91 22.44 27.98 -70.42
CA VAL A 91 21.24 28.71 -70.84
C VAL A 91 21.58 30.20 -70.84
N GLY A 92 21.81 30.76 -72.03
CA GLY A 92 22.27 32.15 -72.17
C GLY A 92 23.67 32.34 -71.56
N THR A 93 23.77 33.24 -70.58
CA THR A 93 25.01 33.48 -69.80
C THR A 93 25.05 32.73 -68.47
N THR A 94 24.04 31.89 -68.18
CA THR A 94 23.92 31.12 -66.92
C THR A 94 23.89 29.61 -67.19
N PHE A 95 23.69 28.81 -66.15
CA PHE A 95 23.54 27.36 -66.25
C PHE A 95 22.23 26.89 -65.62
N GLN A 96 21.76 25.72 -66.08
CA GLN A 96 20.67 24.96 -65.49
C GLN A 96 21.14 23.52 -65.27
N CYS A 97 20.84 22.96 -64.10
CA CYS A 97 21.10 21.55 -63.81
C CYS A 97 19.85 20.71 -64.04
N ILE A 98 19.96 19.64 -64.83
CA ILE A 98 18.93 18.61 -64.98
C ILE A 98 19.27 17.48 -64.01
N CYS A 99 18.43 17.27 -63.00
CA CYS A 99 18.70 16.32 -61.93
C CYS A 99 18.28 14.89 -62.27
N SER A 100 19.11 13.92 -61.87
CA SER A 100 18.81 12.49 -61.95
C SER A 100 17.68 12.09 -60.99
N THR A 101 17.02 10.96 -61.25
CA THR A 101 15.88 10.47 -60.47
C THR A 101 16.20 10.42 -58.96
N GLY A 102 15.37 11.06 -58.13
CA GLY A 102 15.54 11.14 -56.67
C GLY A 102 16.26 12.40 -56.18
N TYR A 103 16.77 13.26 -57.08
CA TYR A 103 17.45 14.51 -56.72
C TYR A 103 16.69 15.75 -57.22
N THR A 104 16.69 16.81 -56.44
CA THR A 104 16.01 18.07 -56.75
C THR A 104 16.88 19.29 -56.36
N GLY A 105 16.40 20.50 -56.66
CA GLY A 105 17.07 21.76 -56.34
C GLY A 105 17.97 22.28 -57.45
N PHE A 106 18.37 23.55 -57.36
CA PHE A 106 19.07 24.29 -58.42
C PHE A 106 20.40 23.64 -58.85
N THR A 107 21.08 22.94 -57.94
CA THR A 107 22.35 22.24 -58.18
C THR A 107 22.24 20.72 -58.01
N CYS A 108 21.02 20.16 -57.93
CA CYS A 108 20.75 18.73 -57.73
C CYS A 108 21.32 18.14 -56.43
N PHE A 109 21.49 18.98 -55.40
CA PHE A 109 22.01 18.57 -54.10
C PHE A 109 20.93 17.96 -53.18
N GLN A 110 19.65 18.30 -53.36
CA GLN A 110 18.58 17.88 -52.44
C GLN A 110 18.08 16.47 -52.78
N THR A 111 17.83 15.63 -51.78
CA THR A 111 17.52 14.19 -51.93
C THR A 111 16.14 13.76 -51.45
N SER A 112 15.20 14.66 -51.19
CA SER A 112 13.90 14.25 -50.69
C SER A 112 12.78 15.17 -51.15
N ILE A 113 11.92 14.67 -52.03
CA ILE A 113 10.52 15.11 -52.02
C ILE A 113 9.94 14.54 -50.72
N ASP A 114 9.73 15.38 -49.71
CA ASP A 114 8.96 14.96 -48.54
C ASP A 114 7.49 14.82 -48.94
N VAL A 115 7.14 13.64 -49.41
CA VAL A 115 5.78 13.25 -49.80
C VAL A 115 4.76 13.33 -48.64
N CYS A 116 5.23 13.37 -47.39
CA CYS A 116 4.38 13.51 -46.20
C CYS A 116 4.16 14.98 -45.79
N SER A 117 4.90 15.94 -46.34
CA SER A 117 4.80 17.38 -46.01
C SER A 117 3.41 17.98 -46.19
N SER A 118 2.61 17.42 -47.12
CA SER A 118 1.23 17.85 -47.38
C SER A 118 0.19 17.24 -46.42
N SER A 119 0.62 16.41 -45.46
CA SER A 119 -0.26 15.67 -44.54
C SER A 119 -1.40 14.92 -45.25
N PRO A 120 -1.10 14.01 -46.21
CA PRO A 120 -2.12 13.37 -47.04
C PRO A 120 -3.04 12.40 -46.27
N CYS A 121 -2.60 11.91 -45.10
CA CYS A 121 -3.33 10.97 -44.26
C CYS A 121 -4.33 11.69 -43.33
N SER A 122 -5.56 11.19 -43.26
CA SER A 122 -6.64 11.77 -42.42
C SER A 122 -6.74 11.11 -41.04
N ASN A 123 -7.58 11.65 -40.16
CA ASN A 123 -7.93 11.08 -38.84
C ASN A 123 -6.73 10.76 -37.92
N GLY A 124 -5.66 11.57 -38.00
CA GLY A 124 -4.47 11.41 -37.17
C GLY A 124 -3.65 10.15 -37.48
N ALA A 125 -3.80 9.59 -38.69
CA ALA A 125 -3.00 8.51 -39.21
C ALA A 125 -1.55 8.95 -39.49
N THR A 126 -0.61 8.01 -39.40
CA THR A 126 0.82 8.27 -39.63
C THR A 126 1.14 8.10 -41.11
N CYS A 127 1.73 9.14 -41.71
CA CYS A 127 2.27 9.05 -43.07
C CYS A 127 3.63 8.36 -43.06
N LEU A 128 3.77 7.31 -43.86
CA LEU A 128 5.00 6.56 -44.05
C LEU A 128 5.49 6.80 -45.48
N ALA A 129 6.61 7.50 -45.62
CA ALA A 129 7.24 7.75 -46.91
C ALA A 129 7.92 6.48 -47.44
N ASP A 130 7.70 6.17 -48.72
CA ASP A 130 8.31 5.07 -49.46
C ASP A 130 8.83 5.58 -50.81
N GLY A 131 10.04 6.12 -50.80
CA GLY A 131 10.67 6.75 -51.96
C GLY A 131 9.89 7.97 -52.46
N THR A 132 9.27 7.85 -53.64
CA THR A 132 8.42 8.90 -54.26
C THR A 132 6.92 8.72 -53.96
N SER A 133 6.56 7.71 -53.16
CA SER A 133 5.19 7.38 -52.78
C SER A 133 5.01 7.45 -51.26
N TYR A 134 3.77 7.37 -50.77
CA TYR A 134 3.47 7.31 -49.35
C TYR A 134 2.40 6.26 -49.08
N THR A 135 2.40 5.73 -47.86
CA THR A 135 1.31 4.92 -47.31
C THR A 135 0.83 5.51 -46.00
N CYS A 136 -0.46 5.38 -45.71
CA CYS A 136 -1.04 5.85 -44.46
C CYS A 136 -1.27 4.67 -43.51
N ALA A 137 -0.58 4.67 -42.37
CA ALA A 137 -0.85 3.75 -41.28
C ALA A 137 -2.05 4.27 -40.47
N CYS A 138 -3.23 3.72 -40.74
CA CYS A 138 -4.47 4.13 -40.09
C CYS A 138 -4.46 3.79 -38.60
N LYS A 139 -4.89 4.75 -37.77
CA LYS A 139 -5.19 4.48 -36.36
C LYS A 139 -6.47 3.65 -36.25
N SER A 140 -6.56 2.88 -35.16
CA SER A 140 -7.77 2.14 -34.76
C SER A 140 -9.02 3.03 -34.89
N GLY A 141 -10.05 2.51 -35.54
CA GLY A 141 -11.28 3.27 -35.82
C GLY A 141 -11.32 3.98 -37.18
N SER A 142 -10.28 3.84 -38.02
CA SER A 142 -10.27 4.34 -39.40
C SER A 142 -9.69 3.32 -40.38
N THR A 143 -10.12 3.38 -41.64
CA THR A 143 -9.72 2.44 -42.70
C THR A 143 -9.63 3.11 -44.06
N GLY A 144 -9.11 2.37 -45.04
CA GLY A 144 -8.87 2.81 -46.41
C GLY A 144 -7.48 3.45 -46.63
N PRO A 145 -7.09 3.70 -47.88
CA PRO A 145 -5.73 4.09 -48.25
C PRO A 145 -5.28 5.46 -47.71
N LEU A 146 -6.24 6.36 -47.42
CA LEU A 146 -5.98 7.68 -46.82
C LEU A 146 -6.55 7.79 -45.39
N CYS A 147 -7.03 6.68 -44.82
CA CYS A 147 -7.65 6.61 -43.50
C CYS A 147 -8.84 7.57 -43.32
N LYS A 148 -9.56 7.87 -44.41
CA LYS A 148 -10.73 8.77 -44.42
C LYS A 148 -12.00 8.11 -43.90
N THR A 149 -12.13 6.80 -44.08
CA THR A 149 -13.35 6.06 -43.71
C THR A 149 -13.30 5.71 -42.24
N LEU A 150 -14.26 6.19 -41.46
CA LEU A 150 -14.40 5.81 -40.04
C LEU A 150 -14.99 4.40 -39.95
N VAL A 151 -14.43 3.58 -39.07
CA VAL A 151 -14.98 2.27 -38.70
C VAL A 151 -16.01 2.50 -37.61
N ASP A 152 -17.15 1.82 -37.70
CA ASP A 152 -18.15 1.86 -36.63
C ASP A 152 -17.62 1.16 -35.37
N SER A 153 -17.09 1.96 -34.44
CA SER A 153 -16.58 1.51 -33.15
C SER A 153 -17.65 0.81 -32.29
N CYS A 154 -18.94 1.00 -32.58
CA CYS A 154 -20.04 0.32 -31.88
C CYS A 154 -20.32 -1.11 -32.37
N SER A 155 -19.76 -1.53 -33.51
CA SER A 155 -19.97 -2.88 -34.08
C SER A 155 -19.55 -4.02 -33.14
N VAL A 156 -18.54 -3.79 -32.30
CA VAL A 156 -18.03 -4.74 -31.29
C VAL A 156 -18.81 -4.70 -29.96
N LYS A 157 -19.86 -3.88 -29.86
CA LYS A 157 -20.71 -3.71 -28.66
C LYS A 157 -19.90 -3.47 -27.37
N PRO A 158 -19.11 -2.38 -27.31
CA PRO A 158 -18.24 -2.11 -26.17
C PRO A 158 -19.03 -1.81 -24.88
N CYS A 159 -20.19 -1.15 -24.99
CA CYS A 159 -21.03 -0.79 -23.84
C CYS A 159 -21.67 -2.03 -23.19
N LYS A 160 -21.47 -2.19 -21.90
CA LYS A 160 -22.05 -3.23 -21.04
C LYS A 160 -23.39 -2.79 -20.47
N ASN A 161 -24.06 -3.71 -19.79
CA ASN A 161 -25.28 -3.46 -19.01
C ASN A 161 -26.41 -2.74 -19.76
N GLY A 162 -26.48 -2.96 -21.08
CA GLY A 162 -27.48 -2.36 -21.96
C GLY A 162 -27.31 -0.87 -22.21
N GLY A 163 -26.10 -0.32 -22.02
CA GLY A 163 -25.76 1.05 -22.44
C GLY A 163 -25.89 1.24 -23.96
N THR A 164 -26.27 2.45 -24.37
CA THR A 164 -26.39 2.81 -25.79
C THR A 164 -25.04 3.31 -26.30
N CYS A 165 -24.51 2.64 -27.32
CA CYS A 165 -23.26 3.04 -27.97
C CYS A 165 -23.50 4.09 -29.05
N LYS A 166 -22.62 5.10 -29.13
CA LYS A 166 -22.56 6.06 -30.22
C LYS A 166 -21.11 6.28 -30.67
N THR A 167 -20.84 6.05 -31.94
CA THR A 167 -19.54 6.32 -32.57
C THR A 167 -19.30 7.82 -32.69
N VAL A 168 -18.12 8.28 -32.30
CA VAL A 168 -17.69 9.69 -32.31
C VAL A 168 -16.27 9.76 -32.88
N GLY A 169 -16.15 10.17 -34.14
CA GLY A 169 -14.87 10.13 -34.86
C GLY A 169 -14.37 8.70 -35.00
N THR A 170 -13.11 8.46 -34.62
CA THR A 170 -12.49 7.11 -34.59
C THR A 170 -12.78 6.35 -33.29
N ASP A 171 -13.53 6.93 -32.35
CA ASP A 171 -13.79 6.37 -31.02
C ASP A 171 -15.30 6.18 -30.80
N TYR A 172 -15.70 5.83 -29.57
CA TYR A 172 -17.09 5.67 -29.18
C TYR A 172 -17.38 6.32 -27.83
N THR A 173 -18.66 6.52 -27.57
CA THR A 173 -19.18 6.96 -26.27
C THR A 173 -20.33 6.03 -25.87
N CYS A 174 -20.35 5.63 -24.60
CA CYS A 174 -21.43 4.83 -24.04
C CYS A 174 -22.34 5.72 -23.19
N LYS A 175 -23.63 5.77 -23.55
CA LYS A 175 -24.67 6.34 -22.70
C LYS A 175 -25.22 5.24 -21.79
N CYS A 176 -24.87 5.29 -20.51
CA CYS A 176 -25.28 4.29 -19.55
C CYS A 176 -26.76 4.40 -19.18
N LYS A 177 -27.38 3.25 -18.89
CA LYS A 177 -28.69 3.20 -18.24
C LYS A 177 -28.58 3.69 -16.80
N THR A 178 -29.71 4.14 -16.24
CA THR A 178 -29.80 4.58 -14.85
C THR A 178 -29.20 3.53 -13.92
N GLY A 179 -28.28 3.95 -13.05
CA GLY A 179 -27.61 3.06 -12.09
C GLY A 179 -26.31 2.43 -12.58
N TYR A 180 -25.85 2.68 -13.80
CA TYR A 180 -24.54 2.24 -14.28
C TYR A 180 -23.63 3.41 -14.62
N TYR A 181 -22.33 3.22 -14.48
CA TYR A 181 -21.30 4.22 -14.78
C TYR A 181 -19.98 3.53 -15.22
N GLY A 182 -18.98 4.34 -15.57
CA GLY A 182 -17.75 3.89 -16.22
C GLY A 182 -17.79 4.11 -17.73
N THR A 183 -16.62 4.04 -18.37
CA THR A 183 -16.47 4.33 -19.80
C THR A 183 -17.31 3.40 -20.67
N ASN A 184 -17.48 2.15 -20.21
CA ASN A 184 -18.23 1.10 -20.88
C ASN A 184 -19.50 0.72 -20.13
N CYS A 185 -19.97 1.54 -19.17
CA CYS A 185 -21.11 1.23 -18.30
C CYS A 185 -20.95 -0.10 -17.53
N GLU A 186 -19.72 -0.45 -17.20
CA GLU A 186 -19.33 -1.71 -16.57
C GLU A 186 -19.57 -1.73 -15.05
N ASN A 187 -19.63 -0.55 -14.43
CA ASN A 187 -19.77 -0.42 -12.98
C ASN A 187 -21.20 -0.06 -12.60
N ASP A 188 -21.59 -0.50 -11.41
CA ASP A 188 -22.81 -0.12 -10.72
C ASP A 188 -22.48 0.27 -9.26
N PRO A 189 -23.46 0.80 -8.50
CA PRO A 189 -23.23 1.17 -7.10
C PRO A 189 -22.79 0.02 -6.19
N CYS A 190 -23.01 -1.24 -6.57
CA CYS A 190 -22.58 -2.42 -5.83
C CYS A 190 -21.16 -2.89 -6.17
N THR A 191 -20.55 -2.39 -7.25
CA THR A 191 -19.19 -2.80 -7.67
C THR A 191 -18.13 -2.54 -6.59
N VAL A 192 -18.30 -1.49 -5.78
CA VAL A 192 -17.39 -1.15 -4.65
C VAL A 192 -17.73 -1.87 -3.34
N LYS A 193 -18.68 -2.82 -3.37
CA LYS A 193 -19.15 -3.58 -2.18
C LYS A 193 -19.48 -2.67 -0.98
N PRO A 194 -20.47 -1.77 -1.12
CA PRO A 194 -20.79 -0.79 -0.07
C PRO A 194 -21.44 -1.40 1.18
N CYS A 195 -21.97 -2.62 1.10
CA CYS A 195 -22.58 -3.32 2.22
C CYS A 195 -21.52 -4.04 3.05
N LEU A 196 -21.40 -3.67 4.32
CA LEU A 196 -20.47 -4.27 5.28
C LEU A 196 -21.05 -5.57 5.85
N ASN A 197 -20.23 -6.30 6.62
CA ASN A 197 -20.64 -7.50 7.36
C ASN A 197 -21.39 -8.53 6.49
N ASP A 198 -20.86 -8.78 5.29
CA ASP A 198 -21.41 -9.71 4.30
C ASP A 198 -22.86 -9.41 3.87
N GLY A 199 -23.29 -8.14 3.97
CA GLY A 199 -24.58 -7.67 3.49
C GLY A 199 -24.72 -7.82 1.96
N LYS A 200 -25.91 -8.22 1.50
CA LYS A 200 -26.20 -8.36 0.06
C LYS A 200 -26.56 -7.01 -0.55
N CYS A 201 -25.77 -6.54 -1.51
CA CYS A 201 -26.04 -5.30 -2.24
C CYS A 201 -27.00 -5.54 -3.40
N LYS A 202 -27.96 -4.63 -3.57
CA LYS A 202 -28.88 -4.60 -4.71
C LYS A 202 -28.95 -3.19 -5.30
N VAL A 203 -28.83 -3.06 -6.61
CA VAL A 203 -29.00 -1.79 -7.31
C VAL A 203 -30.46 -1.34 -7.23
N SER A 204 -30.69 -0.08 -6.87
CA SER A 204 -32.02 0.53 -6.73
C SER A 204 -32.01 1.92 -7.38
N GLY A 205 -32.47 2.00 -8.63
CA GLY A 205 -32.43 3.23 -9.41
C GLY A 205 -31.00 3.67 -9.72
N SER A 206 -30.62 4.87 -9.32
CA SER A 206 -29.24 5.39 -9.40
C SER A 206 -28.39 5.10 -8.16
N SER A 207 -28.93 4.39 -7.18
CA SER A 207 -28.28 4.08 -5.89
C SER A 207 -28.27 2.57 -5.62
N TYR A 208 -28.01 2.18 -4.39
CA TYR A 208 -28.06 0.80 -3.90
C TYR A 208 -28.91 0.70 -2.63
N THR A 209 -29.34 -0.51 -2.33
CA THR A 209 -29.87 -0.92 -1.04
C THR A 209 -29.11 -2.14 -0.53
N CYS A 210 -28.83 -2.18 0.76
CA CYS A 210 -28.21 -3.32 1.42
C CYS A 210 -29.28 -4.15 2.13
N THR A 211 -29.27 -5.46 1.90
CA THR A 211 -30.01 -6.42 2.71
C THR A 211 -29.03 -7.07 3.69
N CYS A 212 -29.16 -6.74 4.97
CA CYS A 212 -28.26 -7.22 6.01
C CYS A 212 -28.55 -8.68 6.38
N MET A 213 -27.53 -9.37 6.89
CA MET A 213 -27.74 -10.66 7.56
C MET A 213 -28.52 -10.46 8.85
N ASP A 214 -29.17 -11.53 9.33
CA ASP A 214 -29.94 -11.50 10.58
C ASP A 214 -29.10 -10.90 11.72
N GLY A 215 -29.70 -9.98 12.47
CA GLY A 215 -29.06 -9.28 13.60
C GLY A 215 -28.17 -8.08 13.24
N TYR A 216 -27.70 -7.96 12.00
CA TYR A 216 -26.98 -6.76 11.54
C TYR A 216 -27.97 -5.68 11.05
N TYR A 217 -27.62 -4.42 11.22
CA TYR A 217 -28.51 -3.32 10.87
C TYR A 217 -27.77 -2.04 10.45
N GLY A 218 -28.54 -1.06 10.00
CA GLY A 218 -28.04 0.18 9.39
C GLY A 218 -28.12 0.14 7.86
N THR A 219 -27.95 1.30 7.22
CA THR A 219 -28.09 1.46 5.76
C THR A 219 -27.01 0.73 4.97
N THR A 220 -25.84 0.50 5.58
CA THR A 220 -24.73 -0.26 4.99
C THR A 220 -24.40 -1.52 5.80
N CYS A 221 -25.32 -1.97 6.66
CA CYS A 221 -25.11 -3.10 7.58
C CYS A 221 -23.90 -2.91 8.51
N GLN A 222 -23.60 -1.67 8.86
CA GLN A 222 -22.41 -1.31 9.64
C GLN A 222 -22.52 -1.65 11.13
N HIS A 223 -23.74 -1.83 11.65
CA HIS A 223 -23.96 -2.15 13.05
C HIS A 223 -24.14 -3.64 13.24
N ASP A 224 -23.36 -4.20 14.16
CA ASP A 224 -23.44 -5.61 14.55
C ASP A 224 -24.54 -5.83 15.62
N PRO A 225 -24.91 -7.09 15.89
CA PRO A 225 -25.95 -7.38 16.88
C PRO A 225 -25.59 -6.98 18.33
N CYS A 226 -24.30 -6.78 18.65
CA CYS A 226 -23.85 -6.35 19.97
C CYS A 226 -23.96 -4.83 20.19
N THR A 227 -24.17 -4.05 19.12
CA THR A 227 -24.25 -2.57 19.20
C THR A 227 -25.42 -2.08 20.07
N ILE A 228 -26.49 -2.88 20.22
CA ILE A 228 -27.63 -2.57 21.11
C ILE A 228 -27.45 -3.08 22.55
N ALA A 229 -26.25 -3.56 22.91
CA ALA A 229 -25.93 -4.15 24.21
C ALA A 229 -26.98 -5.19 24.67
N PRO A 230 -27.19 -6.29 23.90
CA PRO A 230 -28.23 -7.28 24.22
C PRO A 230 -27.95 -8.05 25.51
N CYS A 231 -26.68 -8.15 25.93
CA CYS A 231 -26.25 -8.85 27.13
C CYS A 231 -26.45 -7.98 28.37
N GLN A 232 -27.30 -8.42 29.29
CA GLN A 232 -27.58 -7.74 30.56
C GLN A 232 -26.62 -8.22 31.66
N ASN A 233 -26.70 -7.60 32.85
CA ASN A 233 -25.94 -7.99 34.05
C ASN A 233 -24.43 -8.11 33.83
N ASN A 234 -23.85 -7.16 33.10
CA ASN A 234 -22.43 -7.11 32.74
C ASN A 234 -21.94 -8.36 31.96
N GLY A 235 -22.83 -9.01 31.21
CA GLY A 235 -22.46 -10.05 30.25
C GLY A 235 -21.65 -9.46 29.09
N VAL A 236 -20.65 -10.20 28.62
CA VAL A 236 -19.82 -9.78 27.47
C VAL A 236 -20.47 -10.32 26.19
N CYS A 237 -20.71 -9.43 25.22
CA CYS A 237 -21.30 -9.79 23.94
C CYS A 237 -20.23 -10.20 22.94
N PHE A 238 -20.46 -11.33 22.26
CA PHE A 238 -19.62 -11.81 21.18
C PHE A 238 -20.45 -12.06 19.94
N VAL A 239 -19.86 -11.77 18.78
CA VAL A 239 -20.47 -12.03 17.48
C VAL A 239 -19.84 -13.29 16.87
N SER A 240 -20.68 -14.20 16.38
CA SER A 240 -20.28 -15.44 15.71
C SER A 240 -21.13 -15.62 14.45
N GLY A 241 -20.58 -15.23 13.30
CA GLY A 241 -21.30 -15.22 12.03
C GLY A 241 -22.48 -14.24 12.08
N ALA A 242 -23.70 -14.73 11.79
CA ALA A 242 -24.95 -13.94 11.81
C ALA A 242 -25.64 -13.91 13.19
N HIS A 243 -25.00 -14.43 14.25
CA HIS A 243 -25.61 -14.48 15.58
C HIS A 243 -24.69 -13.85 16.61
N TYR A 244 -25.29 -13.39 17.71
CA TYR A 244 -24.54 -13.06 18.92
C TYR A 244 -24.75 -14.12 19.98
N TYR A 245 -23.83 -14.19 20.92
CA TYR A 245 -24.03 -14.89 22.18
C TYR A 245 -23.47 -14.05 23.31
N CYS A 246 -24.07 -14.19 24.48
CA CYS A 246 -23.62 -13.51 25.68
C CYS A 246 -22.82 -14.48 26.55
N GLN A 247 -21.60 -14.11 26.89
CA GLN A 247 -20.88 -14.73 27.99
C GLN A 247 -21.34 -14.10 29.29
N CYS A 248 -22.19 -14.83 30.02
CA CYS A 248 -22.73 -14.35 31.28
C CYS A 248 -21.71 -14.40 32.41
N GLN A 249 -21.87 -13.48 33.36
CA GLN A 249 -21.19 -13.56 34.65
C GLN A 249 -21.72 -14.77 35.44
N GLN A 250 -20.95 -15.28 36.41
CA GLN A 250 -21.28 -16.53 37.11
C GLN A 250 -22.66 -16.54 37.79
N GLY A 251 -23.19 -15.37 38.18
CA GLY A 251 -24.50 -15.23 38.81
C GLY A 251 -25.69 -15.30 37.87
N PHE A 252 -25.48 -15.31 36.54
CA PHE A 252 -26.55 -15.18 35.55
C PHE A 252 -26.42 -16.18 34.41
N HIS A 253 -27.55 -16.50 33.77
CA HIS A 253 -27.63 -17.39 32.63
C HIS A 253 -28.76 -16.97 31.66
N GLY A 254 -28.99 -17.80 30.64
CA GLY A 254 -29.91 -17.50 29.54
C GLY A 254 -29.22 -16.76 28.39
N THR A 255 -29.92 -16.60 27.26
CA THR A 255 -29.34 -16.04 26.03
C THR A 255 -28.82 -14.61 26.21
N ASN A 256 -29.49 -13.83 27.07
CA ASN A 256 -29.22 -12.41 27.29
C ASN A 256 -28.72 -12.11 28.71
N CYS A 257 -28.34 -13.15 29.48
CA CYS A 257 -27.88 -13.03 30.86
C CYS A 257 -28.88 -12.37 31.83
N THR A 258 -30.19 -12.51 31.57
CA THR A 258 -31.26 -11.93 32.40
C THR A 258 -31.77 -12.87 33.48
N GLN A 259 -31.40 -14.15 33.45
CA GLN A 259 -31.94 -15.16 34.35
C GLN A 259 -30.96 -15.47 35.46
N ASP A 260 -31.41 -15.43 36.72
CA ASP A 260 -30.56 -15.67 37.88
C ASP A 260 -30.11 -17.14 37.94
N MET A 261 -28.83 -17.39 38.22
CA MET A 261 -28.30 -18.74 38.38
C MET A 261 -29.04 -19.51 39.49
N CYS A 262 -29.55 -18.81 40.51
CA CYS A 262 -30.33 -19.37 41.60
C CYS A 262 -31.68 -19.97 41.16
N SER A 263 -32.23 -19.59 40.00
CA SER A 263 -33.48 -20.19 39.48
C SER A 263 -33.31 -21.66 39.12
N LEU A 264 -32.08 -22.10 38.83
CA LEU A 264 -31.74 -23.50 38.59
C LEU A 264 -31.52 -24.31 39.88
N LYS A 265 -31.65 -23.69 41.07
CA LYS A 265 -31.40 -24.29 42.38
C LYS A 265 -30.03 -25.02 42.45
N PRO A 266 -28.92 -24.31 42.22
CA PRO A 266 -27.59 -24.91 42.14
C PRO A 266 -27.05 -25.40 43.50
N CYS A 267 -27.59 -24.92 44.61
CA CYS A 267 -27.18 -25.31 45.96
C CYS A 267 -27.84 -26.63 46.37
N LEU A 268 -27.03 -27.65 46.66
CA LEU A 268 -27.47 -28.97 47.07
C LEU A 268 -27.87 -28.99 48.55
N ASN A 269 -28.44 -30.11 49.00
CA ASN A 269 -28.75 -30.37 50.41
C ASN A 269 -29.53 -29.24 51.10
N ASN A 270 -30.50 -28.67 50.38
CA ASN A 270 -31.36 -27.59 50.86
C ASN A 270 -30.60 -26.30 51.23
N GLY A 271 -29.44 -26.05 50.62
CA GLY A 271 -28.72 -24.79 50.74
C GLY A 271 -29.47 -23.61 50.13
N THR A 272 -29.34 -22.44 50.76
CA THR A 272 -29.97 -21.21 50.30
C THR A 272 -29.07 -20.53 49.27
N CYS A 273 -29.58 -20.30 48.06
CA CYS A 273 -28.88 -19.57 47.01
C CYS A 273 -29.16 -18.07 47.11
N SER A 274 -28.12 -17.25 47.04
CA SER A 274 -28.22 -15.79 46.95
C SER A 274 -27.24 -15.24 45.92
N LEU A 275 -27.63 -14.19 45.19
CA LEU A 275 -26.72 -13.45 44.32
C LEU A 275 -25.81 -12.54 45.15
N GLU A 276 -24.49 -12.61 44.90
CA GLU A 276 -23.49 -11.73 45.52
C GLU A 276 -22.64 -11.11 44.38
N GLY A 277 -22.80 -9.80 44.16
CA GLY A 277 -22.09 -9.08 43.09
C GLY A 277 -22.45 -9.63 41.71
N SER A 278 -21.44 -10.06 40.94
CA SER A 278 -21.60 -10.70 39.62
C SER A 278 -21.69 -12.23 39.70
N GLY A 279 -21.67 -12.81 40.90
CA GLY A 279 -21.71 -14.24 41.16
C GLY A 279 -22.95 -14.67 41.95
N TYR A 280 -22.96 -15.93 42.36
CA TYR A 280 -23.91 -16.46 43.33
C TYR A 280 -23.16 -17.23 44.41
N LYS A 281 -23.80 -17.38 45.56
CA LYS A 281 -23.26 -18.09 46.71
C LYS A 281 -24.32 -18.98 47.33
N CYS A 282 -23.89 -20.16 47.74
CA CYS A 282 -24.68 -21.08 48.52
C CYS A 282 -24.36 -20.89 50.00
N THR A 283 -25.39 -20.57 50.78
CA THR A 283 -25.32 -20.63 52.25
C THR A 283 -25.77 -22.01 52.67
N CYS A 284 -24.82 -22.82 53.15
CA CYS A 284 -25.09 -24.20 53.50
C CYS A 284 -25.75 -24.30 54.88
N PRO A 285 -26.73 -25.22 55.04
CA PRO A 285 -27.18 -25.63 56.37
C PRO A 285 -26.00 -26.22 57.13
N GLY A 286 -26.01 -26.13 58.47
CA GLY A 286 -24.83 -26.38 59.31
C GLY A 286 -24.12 -27.73 59.09
N ASP A 287 -24.83 -28.75 58.63
CA ASP A 287 -24.28 -30.09 58.43
C ASP A 287 -23.50 -30.23 57.12
N TYR A 288 -23.58 -29.23 56.24
CA TYR A 288 -23.03 -29.26 54.88
C TYR A 288 -22.02 -28.13 54.63
N THR A 289 -21.09 -28.41 53.74
CA THR A 289 -19.97 -27.56 53.34
C THR A 289 -19.66 -27.74 51.85
N GLY A 290 -18.71 -26.95 51.35
CA GLY A 290 -18.38 -26.86 49.93
C GLY A 290 -19.18 -25.76 49.21
N LEU A 291 -18.73 -25.40 48.00
CA LEU A 291 -19.26 -24.27 47.23
C LEU A 291 -20.74 -24.42 46.86
N LEU A 292 -21.22 -25.65 46.71
CA LEU A 292 -22.60 -25.99 46.37
C LEU A 292 -23.28 -26.77 47.49
N CYS A 293 -22.73 -26.77 48.71
CA CYS A 293 -23.22 -27.57 49.84
C CYS A 293 -23.24 -29.08 49.55
N GLN A 294 -22.31 -29.55 48.71
CA GLN A 294 -22.27 -30.93 48.22
C GLN A 294 -21.63 -31.92 49.20
N SER A 295 -20.85 -31.42 50.16
CA SER A 295 -20.11 -32.23 51.12
C SER A 295 -20.74 -32.09 52.50
N ASP A 296 -20.83 -33.18 53.26
CA ASP A 296 -21.14 -33.05 54.69
C ASP A 296 -19.91 -32.59 55.48
N MET A 297 -20.12 -32.08 56.70
CA MET A 297 -19.03 -31.58 57.54
C MET A 297 -18.07 -32.68 58.01
N CYS A 298 -18.52 -33.93 58.09
CA CYS A 298 -17.69 -35.07 58.45
C CYS A 298 -16.70 -35.49 57.36
N SER A 299 -16.96 -35.14 56.10
CA SER A 299 -16.07 -35.36 54.96
C SER A 299 -14.72 -34.65 55.11
N LEU A 300 -14.67 -33.58 55.93
CA LEU A 300 -13.43 -32.87 56.28
C LEU A 300 -12.62 -33.54 57.40
N LYS A 301 -13.10 -34.67 57.95
CA LYS A 301 -12.50 -35.37 59.10
C LYS A 301 -12.14 -34.43 60.26
N PRO A 302 -13.12 -33.67 60.80
CA PRO A 302 -12.84 -32.65 61.81
C PRO A 302 -12.45 -33.23 63.19
N CYS A 303 -12.74 -34.51 63.45
CA CYS A 303 -12.43 -35.17 64.71
C CYS A 303 -10.96 -35.65 64.74
N LEU A 304 -10.20 -35.15 65.70
CA LEU A 304 -8.80 -35.50 65.93
C LEU A 304 -8.67 -36.82 66.70
N ASN A 305 -7.44 -37.32 66.83
CA ASN A 305 -7.11 -38.55 67.59
C ASN A 305 -7.98 -39.76 67.23
N ASN A 306 -8.32 -39.89 65.94
CA ASN A 306 -9.14 -40.97 65.38
C ASN A 306 -10.59 -41.00 65.93
N GLY A 307 -11.12 -39.85 66.33
CA GLY A 307 -12.53 -39.70 66.71
C GLY A 307 -13.49 -39.98 65.55
N THR A 308 -14.65 -40.55 65.89
CA THR A 308 -15.71 -40.82 64.92
C THR A 308 -16.60 -39.60 64.78
N CYS A 309 -16.77 -39.11 63.54
CA CYS A 309 -17.66 -37.99 63.23
C CYS A 309 -19.06 -38.50 62.89
N SER A 310 -20.08 -37.90 63.50
CA SER A 310 -21.49 -38.10 63.16
C SER A 310 -22.21 -36.77 63.00
N LEU A 311 -23.11 -36.67 62.03
CA LEU A 311 -23.96 -35.49 61.85
C LEU A 311 -25.09 -35.53 62.90
N GLU A 312 -25.24 -34.47 63.69
CA GLU A 312 -26.30 -34.32 64.70
C GLU A 312 -26.90 -32.89 64.60
N GLY A 313 -28.16 -32.78 64.19
CA GLY A 313 -28.90 -31.50 64.24
C GLY A 313 -28.49 -30.48 63.18
N SER A 314 -27.90 -29.36 63.60
CA SER A 314 -27.40 -28.27 62.74
C SER A 314 -25.86 -28.17 62.80
N GLY A 315 -25.19 -29.30 63.00
CA GLY A 315 -23.74 -29.42 63.05
C GLY A 315 -23.28 -30.88 63.08
N TYR A 316 -22.09 -31.10 63.65
CA TYR A 316 -21.49 -32.41 63.78
C TYR A 316 -21.02 -32.62 65.22
N LYS A 317 -20.85 -33.89 65.57
CA LYS A 317 -20.33 -34.29 66.85
C LYS A 317 -19.22 -35.30 66.66
N CYS A 318 -18.15 -35.09 67.40
CA CYS A 318 -17.06 -36.04 67.50
C CYS A 318 -17.31 -36.96 68.71
N THR A 319 -17.38 -38.25 68.43
CA THR A 319 -17.33 -39.29 69.48
C THR A 319 -15.86 -39.68 69.67
N CYS A 320 -15.32 -39.35 70.83
CA CYS A 320 -13.91 -39.56 71.12
C CYS A 320 -13.62 -41.02 71.51
N PRO A 321 -12.50 -41.59 71.03
CA PRO A 321 -12.12 -42.94 71.41
C PRO A 321 -11.53 -42.92 72.82
N GLY A 322 -11.96 -43.86 73.67
CA GLY A 322 -11.45 -44.01 75.04
C GLY A 322 -11.57 -42.75 75.88
N ASP A 323 -10.46 -42.30 76.49
CA ASP A 323 -10.42 -41.17 77.45
C ASP A 323 -10.10 -39.82 76.79
N TYR A 324 -9.98 -39.74 75.46
CA TYR A 324 -9.82 -38.46 74.78
C TYR A 324 -11.04 -37.56 75.01
N THR A 325 -10.79 -36.26 75.21
CA THR A 325 -11.84 -35.28 75.51
C THR A 325 -11.74 -34.04 74.60
N GLY A 326 -12.70 -33.13 74.74
CA GLY A 326 -12.82 -31.92 73.92
C GLY A 326 -13.75 -32.11 72.71
N LEU A 327 -14.23 -31.00 72.17
CA LEU A 327 -15.24 -30.99 71.09
C LEU A 327 -14.77 -31.68 69.80
N LEU A 328 -13.46 -31.69 69.54
CA LEU A 328 -12.83 -32.33 68.39
C LEU A 328 -11.95 -33.51 68.80
N CYS A 329 -12.09 -34.02 70.03
CA CYS A 329 -11.20 -35.04 70.60
C CYS A 329 -9.72 -34.60 70.64
N GLN A 330 -9.48 -33.29 70.72
CA GLN A 330 -8.14 -32.70 70.69
C GLN A 330 -7.39 -32.85 72.01
N SER A 331 -8.11 -33.00 73.13
CA SER A 331 -7.52 -33.06 74.45
C SER A 331 -7.15 -34.50 74.77
N ASP A 332 -5.84 -34.74 74.84
CA ASP A 332 -5.30 -36.01 75.30
C ASP A 332 -5.63 -36.21 76.80
N PRO A 333 -5.98 -37.42 77.25
CA PRO A 333 -6.34 -37.69 78.64
C PRO A 333 -5.24 -37.38 79.67
N CYS A 334 -3.97 -37.27 79.28
CA CYS A 334 -2.90 -36.83 80.16
C CYS A 334 -2.83 -35.30 80.38
N THR A 335 -3.58 -34.50 79.60
CA THR A 335 -3.57 -33.03 79.69
C THR A 335 -4.04 -32.52 81.05
N SER A 336 -4.97 -33.23 81.70
CA SER A 336 -5.49 -32.89 83.04
C SER A 336 -4.54 -33.30 84.18
N GLN A 337 -3.37 -33.86 83.86
CA GLN A 337 -2.40 -34.40 84.82
C GLN A 337 -3.04 -35.36 85.84
N PRO A 338 -3.72 -36.45 85.39
CA PRO A 338 -4.46 -37.34 86.27
C PRO A 338 -3.57 -38.15 87.24
N CYS A 339 -2.27 -38.28 86.93
CA CYS A 339 -1.30 -39.00 87.74
C CYS A 339 -0.64 -38.05 88.77
N VAL A 340 -1.06 -38.12 90.03
CA VAL A 340 -0.57 -37.18 91.07
C VAL A 340 0.90 -37.42 91.41
N HIS A 341 1.30 -38.68 91.58
CA HIS A 341 2.67 -39.09 91.87
C HIS A 341 3.18 -40.12 90.84
N GLY A 342 3.13 -39.76 89.56
CA GLY A 342 3.59 -40.62 88.47
C GLY A 342 3.62 -39.91 87.12
N VAL A 343 4.10 -40.62 86.10
CA VAL A 343 4.09 -40.13 84.71
C VAL A 343 2.84 -40.68 84.01
N CYS A 344 2.09 -39.79 83.37
CA CYS A 344 0.95 -40.16 82.55
C CYS A 344 1.40 -40.54 81.15
N VAL A 345 0.93 -41.68 80.65
CA VAL A 345 1.13 -42.11 79.25
C VAL A 345 -0.20 -42.54 78.64
N VAL A 346 -0.36 -42.36 77.34
CA VAL A 346 -1.56 -42.83 76.63
C VAL A 346 -1.25 -44.08 75.82
N ALA A 347 -2.07 -45.11 76.02
CA ALA A 347 -1.99 -46.36 75.27
C ALA A 347 -3.41 -46.87 74.96
N ALA A 348 -3.63 -47.41 73.75
CA ALA A 348 -4.94 -47.94 73.32
C ALA A 348 -6.14 -46.99 73.59
N HIS A 349 -5.94 -45.68 73.40
CA HIS A 349 -6.92 -44.62 73.64
C HIS A 349 -7.30 -44.37 75.11
N GLN A 350 -6.57 -44.91 76.09
CA GLN A 350 -6.77 -44.65 77.52
C GLN A 350 -5.48 -44.12 78.16
N TYR A 351 -5.59 -43.37 79.26
CA TYR A 351 -4.41 -43.01 80.03
C TYR A 351 -4.04 -44.09 81.04
N PHE A 352 -2.74 -44.22 81.26
CA PHE A 352 -2.16 -45.07 82.28
C PHE A 352 -1.16 -44.26 83.09
N CYS A 353 -1.21 -44.41 84.41
CA CYS A 353 -0.23 -43.80 85.29
C CYS A 353 0.87 -44.79 85.64
N HIS A 354 2.10 -44.47 85.26
CA HIS A 354 3.30 -45.11 85.79
C HIS A 354 3.65 -44.45 87.12
N CYS A 355 3.24 -45.06 88.23
CA CYS A 355 3.47 -44.51 89.55
C CYS A 355 4.95 -44.51 89.94
N ASN A 356 5.38 -43.44 90.58
CA ASN A 356 6.69 -43.36 91.21
C ASN A 356 6.75 -44.32 92.41
N ASP A 357 7.96 -44.70 92.81
CA ASP A 357 8.19 -45.63 93.92
C ASP A 357 7.44 -45.20 95.20
N GLY A 358 6.68 -46.13 95.79
CA GLY A 358 5.89 -45.90 96.99
C GLY A 358 4.44 -45.42 96.76
N TYR A 359 4.01 -45.23 95.51
CA TYR A 359 2.62 -44.89 95.16
C TYR A 359 1.98 -45.96 94.27
N TYR A 360 0.68 -46.19 94.43
CA TYR A 360 -0.08 -47.14 93.60
C TYR A 360 -1.54 -46.70 93.41
N GLY A 361 -2.27 -47.44 92.58
CA GLY A 361 -3.64 -47.13 92.17
C GLY A 361 -3.70 -46.39 90.84
N VAL A 362 -4.90 -46.27 90.27
CA VAL A 362 -5.13 -45.77 88.90
C VAL A 362 -4.57 -44.36 88.67
N ASN A 363 -4.59 -43.50 89.69
CA ASN A 363 -4.15 -42.10 89.63
C ASN A 363 -2.89 -41.83 90.49
N CYS A 364 -2.23 -42.89 90.99
CA CYS A 364 -1.07 -42.81 91.89
C CYS A 364 -1.30 -41.93 93.14
N THR A 365 -2.53 -41.90 93.66
CA THR A 365 -2.89 -41.11 94.85
C THR A 365 -2.72 -41.88 96.15
N THR A 366 -2.62 -43.20 96.09
CA THR A 366 -2.52 -44.03 97.29
C THR A 366 -1.06 -44.26 97.64
N GLY A 367 -0.60 -43.61 98.72
CA GLY A 367 0.73 -43.85 99.27
C GLY A 367 0.81 -45.20 99.98
N ALA A 368 1.95 -45.89 99.83
CA ALA A 368 2.26 -47.16 100.48
C ALA A 368 2.56 -46.99 101.98
N TRP A 369 1.61 -46.45 102.74
CA TRP A 369 1.61 -46.55 104.21
C TRP A 369 1.37 -47.99 104.69
N LYS A 370 1.04 -48.92 103.78
CA LYS A 370 0.83 -50.33 104.12
C LYS A 370 2.06 -51.03 104.71
N CYS A 371 3.26 -50.50 104.54
CA CYS A 371 4.48 -51.02 105.14
C CYS A 371 4.98 -50.20 106.34
N SER A 372 4.20 -49.22 106.83
CA SER A 372 4.60 -48.38 107.96
C SER A 372 3.44 -48.14 108.94
N PRO A 373 3.45 -48.78 110.13
CA PRO A 373 4.48 -49.71 110.62
C PRO A 373 4.50 -51.03 109.84
N ASN A 374 5.67 -51.68 109.79
CA ASN A 374 5.87 -52.91 109.01
C ASN A 374 4.89 -54.02 109.46
N PRO A 375 3.94 -54.45 108.61
CA PRO A 375 2.96 -55.47 108.97
C PRO A 375 3.51 -56.90 108.92
N CYS A 376 4.76 -57.09 108.47
CA CYS A 376 5.36 -58.40 108.30
C CYS A 376 5.90 -58.94 109.62
N TYR A 377 5.45 -60.13 110.00
CA TYR A 377 5.91 -60.82 111.20
C TYR A 377 7.37 -61.25 111.09
N ASN A 378 8.06 -61.36 112.24
CA ASN A 378 9.45 -61.83 112.39
C ASN A 378 10.51 -61.00 111.63
N GLY A 379 10.30 -59.69 111.48
CA GLY A 379 11.29 -58.81 110.84
C GLY A 379 11.36 -58.94 109.31
N GLY A 380 10.38 -59.60 108.68
CA GLY A 380 10.31 -59.72 107.23
C GLY A 380 10.28 -58.35 106.53
N VAL A 381 10.89 -58.27 105.34
CA VAL A 381 10.91 -57.05 104.54
C VAL A 381 9.56 -56.89 103.84
N CYS A 382 8.87 -55.80 104.16
CA CYS A 382 7.62 -55.43 103.50
C CYS A 382 7.89 -54.73 102.18
N SER A 383 7.24 -55.20 101.11
CA SER A 383 7.23 -54.57 99.79
C SER A 383 5.81 -54.54 99.26
N VAL A 384 5.41 -53.47 98.55
CA VAL A 384 4.08 -53.37 97.95
C VAL A 384 4.20 -53.59 96.45
N GLN A 385 3.47 -54.56 95.91
CA GLN A 385 3.40 -54.80 94.47
C GLN A 385 2.61 -53.67 93.78
N ALA A 386 2.81 -53.47 92.47
CA ALA A 386 2.11 -52.45 91.68
C ALA A 386 0.56 -52.56 91.77
N THR A 387 0.02 -53.74 92.08
CA THR A 387 -1.41 -53.98 92.33
C THR A 387 -1.89 -53.51 93.71
N GLY A 388 -1.04 -52.89 94.53
CA GLY A 388 -1.34 -52.49 95.91
C GLY A 388 -1.38 -53.64 96.93
N ARG A 389 -0.95 -54.85 96.55
CA ARG A 389 -0.82 -56.01 97.45
C ARG A 389 0.47 -55.92 98.26
N VAL A 390 0.37 -56.19 99.55
CA VAL A 390 1.53 -56.26 100.46
C VAL A 390 2.16 -57.63 100.35
N LEU A 391 3.46 -57.66 100.10
CA LEU A 391 4.28 -58.86 100.05
C LEU A 391 5.33 -58.77 101.16
N CYS A 392 5.25 -59.71 102.09
CA CYS A 392 6.23 -59.91 103.14
C CYS A 392 7.25 -60.96 102.70
N LYS A 393 8.50 -60.56 102.48
CA LYS A 393 9.59 -61.50 102.21
C LYS A 393 10.33 -61.80 103.52
N CYS A 394 10.46 -63.08 103.85
CA CYS A 394 11.27 -63.52 104.97
C CYS A 394 12.75 -63.21 104.67
N GLN A 395 13.49 -62.75 105.68
CA GLN A 395 14.96 -62.68 105.63
C GLN A 395 15.56 -64.04 105.94
#